data_AF-A0A7L4R2R4-F1
#
_entry.id   AF-A0A7L4R2R4-F1
#
_cell.length_a   1.000
_cell.length_b   1.000
_cell.length_c   1.000
_cell.angle_alpha   90.00
_cell.angle_beta   90.00
_cell.angle_gamma   90.00
#
_symmetry.space_group_name_H-M   'P 1'
#
loop_
_entity.id
_entity.type
_entity.pdbx_description
1 polymer ?
#
loop_
_entity_poly.entity_id
_entity_poly.type
_entity_poly.pdbx_seq_one_letter_code
_entity_poly.pdbx_strand_id
1 'polypeptide(L)'
;MRAVIPYKKENAKSRLSPVLSQTEREEFVELMLRDVVSSLQSAGVTKIDILTTSSEGVPDELDVGLVVTEPGLNVSINSYMQNVDEPTMIIMADLPLVRSSHIKKIISYPEDVVILPGKGGGTNILFIRQPKEFTVKYNGCSFISHCEITKELGKSIR
;
A
#
# COMPACT_ATOMS: atom_id res chain seq x y z
N MET A 1 -14.31 -3.80 4.10
CA MET A 1 -13.14 -3.53 3.23
C MET A 1 -12.03 -2.99 4.09
N ARG A 2 -10.78 -3.25 3.70
CA ARG A 2 -9.61 -2.86 4.48
C ARG A 2 -8.52 -2.23 3.62
N ALA A 3 -7.65 -1.47 4.25
CA ALA A 3 -6.41 -1.00 3.64
C ALA A 3 -5.20 -1.63 4.34
N VAL A 4 -4.18 -1.96 3.56
CA VAL A 4 -2.88 -2.39 4.05
C VAL A 4 -1.81 -1.47 3.49
N ILE A 5 -0.92 -1.01 4.37
CA ILE A 5 0.12 -0.04 4.05
C ILE A 5 1.49 -0.68 4.29
N PRO A 6 2.21 -1.10 3.24
CA PRO A 6 3.59 -1.51 3.37
C PRO A 6 4.46 -0.33 3.80
N TYR A 7 5.16 -0.47 4.93
CA TYR A 7 5.91 0.62 5.53
C TYR A 7 7.23 0.12 6.15
N LYS A 8 8.29 0.88 5.89
CA LYS A 8 9.61 0.71 6.51
C LYS A 8 10.22 2.09 6.72
N LYS A 9 10.51 2.42 7.98
CA LYS A 9 11.15 3.70 8.36
C LYS A 9 12.66 3.66 8.11
N GLU A 10 13.32 2.62 8.59
CA GLU A 10 14.78 2.47 8.51
C GLU A 10 15.30 2.58 7.07
N ASN A 11 16.28 3.47 6.86
CA ASN A 11 16.92 3.70 5.56
C ASN A 11 15.92 4.05 4.43
N ALA A 12 14.73 4.54 4.78
CA ALA A 12 13.71 4.90 3.81
C ALA A 12 14.21 5.98 2.83
N LYS A 13 13.64 5.95 1.62
CA LYS A 13 13.87 6.98 0.59
C LYS A 13 15.36 7.27 0.34
N SER A 14 16.21 6.24 0.27
CA SER A 14 17.65 6.39 0.03
C SER A 14 18.03 7.27 -1.17
N ARG A 15 17.16 7.37 -2.19
CA ARG A 15 17.34 8.28 -3.33
C ARG A 15 17.28 9.78 -2.97
N LEU A 16 16.76 10.13 -1.80
CA LEU A 16 16.72 11.49 -1.27
C LEU A 16 17.97 11.84 -0.45
N SER A 17 18.92 10.91 -0.27
CA SER A 17 20.16 11.17 0.47
C SER A 17 21.01 12.34 -0.04
N PRO A 18 20.95 12.77 -1.32
CA PRO A 18 21.68 13.96 -1.75
C PRO A 18 21.12 15.28 -1.20
N VAL A 19 19.90 15.28 -0.66
CA VAL A 19 19.19 16.49 -0.21
C VAL A 19 18.65 16.41 1.22
N LEU A 20 18.53 15.21 1.78
CA LEU A 20 18.05 14.96 3.14
C LEU A 20 18.98 13.99 3.86
N SER A 21 19.30 14.31 5.11
CA SER A 21 19.96 13.41 6.04
C SER A 21 19.12 12.15 6.31
N GLN A 22 19.70 11.16 6.99
CA GLN A 22 18.94 9.97 7.36
C GLN A 22 17.74 10.31 8.26
N THR A 23 17.95 11.11 9.31
CA THR A 23 16.89 11.51 10.24
C THR A 23 15.77 12.27 9.52
N GLU A 24 16.10 13.21 8.64
CA GLU A 24 15.09 13.94 7.86
C GLU A 24 14.31 13.03 6.91
N ARG A 25 14.94 12.01 6.31
CA ARG A 25 14.22 11.03 5.47
C ARG A 25 13.27 10.16 6.28
N GLU A 26 13.68 9.76 7.47
CA GLU A 26 12.89 8.95 8.39
C GLU A 26 11.69 9.72 8.95
N GLU A 27 11.87 11.00 9.29
CA GLU A 27 10.77 11.88 9.67
C GLU A 27 9.84 12.16 8.48
N PHE A 28 10.40 12.42 7.29
CA PHE A 28 9.60 12.69 6.10
C PHE A 28 8.73 11.50 5.68
N VAL A 29 9.23 10.26 5.75
CA VAL A 29 8.41 9.08 5.43
C VAL A 29 7.31 8.85 6.45
N GLU A 30 7.53 9.20 7.71
CA GLU A 30 6.51 9.14 8.75
C GLU A 30 5.39 10.16 8.51
N LEU A 31 5.75 11.40 8.15
CA LEU A 31 4.76 12.43 7.79
C LEU A 31 3.90 11.99 6.59
N MET A 32 4.50 11.40 5.55
CA MET A 32 3.75 10.86 4.42
C MET A 32 2.81 9.71 4.83
N LEU A 33 3.24 8.82 5.74
CA LEU A 33 2.39 7.77 6.28
C LEU A 33 1.16 8.36 6.99
N ARG A 34 1.35 9.41 7.81
CA ARG A 34 0.25 10.10 8.50
C ARG A 34 -0.75 10.68 7.51
N ASP A 35 -0.28 11.30 6.43
CA ASP A 35 -1.15 11.84 5.36
C ASP A 35 -1.99 10.74 4.68
N VAL A 36 -1.39 9.57 4.42
CA VAL A 36 -2.07 8.41 3.84
C VAL A 36 -3.13 7.85 4.79
N VAL A 37 -2.80 7.64 6.07
CA VAL A 37 -3.73 7.13 7.09
C VAL A 37 -4.90 8.10 7.28
N SER A 38 -4.62 9.40 7.41
CA SER A 38 -5.63 10.45 7.53
C SER A 38 -6.58 10.46 6.32
N SER A 39 -6.05 10.27 5.12
CA SER A 39 -6.85 10.19 3.89
C SER A 39 -7.76 8.96 3.84
N LEU A 40 -7.27 7.80 4.30
CA LEU A 40 -8.06 6.56 4.41
C LEU A 40 -9.20 6.70 5.43
N GLN A 41 -8.89 7.21 6.62
CA GLN A 41 -9.89 7.46 7.67
C GLN A 41 -10.95 8.46 7.19
N SER A 42 -10.54 9.55 6.56
CA SER A 42 -11.43 10.55 5.96
C SER A 42 -12.27 9.99 4.80
N ALA A 43 -11.83 8.89 4.18
CA ALA A 43 -12.60 8.18 3.17
C ALA A 43 -13.64 7.21 3.78
N GLY A 44 -13.62 7.00 5.09
CA GLY A 44 -14.47 6.05 5.81
C GLY A 44 -13.88 4.64 5.90
N VAL A 45 -12.58 4.46 5.63
CA VAL A 45 -11.91 3.17 5.83
C VAL A 45 -11.55 3.03 7.31
N THR A 46 -12.15 2.05 7.98
CA THR A 46 -12.00 1.82 9.43
C THR A 46 -11.03 0.69 9.77
N LYS A 47 -10.71 -0.19 8.81
CA LYS A 47 -9.73 -1.27 8.98
C LYS A 47 -8.48 -0.93 8.19
N ILE A 48 -7.44 -0.47 8.87
CA ILE A 48 -6.17 -0.07 8.27
C ILE A 48 -5.07 -0.82 9.00
N ASP A 49 -4.28 -1.61 8.28
CA ASP A 49 -3.13 -2.31 8.82
C ASP A 49 -1.83 -1.76 8.23
N ILE A 50 -0.83 -1.54 9.08
CA ILE A 50 0.54 -1.26 8.66
C ILE A 50 1.30 -2.57 8.61
N LEU A 51 1.85 -2.87 7.44
CA LEU A 51 2.67 -4.05 7.20
C LEU A 51 4.14 -3.65 7.26
N THR A 52 4.87 -4.14 8.26
CA THR A 52 6.25 -3.71 8.52
C THR A 52 7.13 -4.85 9.01
N THR A 53 8.45 -4.63 9.05
CA THR A 53 9.44 -5.60 9.56
C THR A 53 9.82 -5.35 11.02
N SER A 54 9.50 -4.17 11.55
CA SER A 54 9.75 -3.80 12.94
C SER A 54 8.63 -2.88 13.41
N SER A 55 8.17 -3.06 14.65
CA SER A 55 7.26 -2.11 15.27
C SER A 55 7.91 -0.73 15.50
N GLU A 56 9.23 -0.69 15.56
CA GLU A 56 9.98 0.56 15.73
C GLU A 56 9.79 1.47 14.50
N GLY A 57 9.23 2.65 14.71
CA GLY A 57 9.05 3.68 13.68
C GLY A 57 7.65 3.81 13.10
N VAL A 58 6.69 3.01 13.56
CA VAL A 58 5.27 3.29 13.38
C VAL A 58 4.80 4.16 14.56
N PRO A 59 4.17 5.33 14.32
CA PRO A 59 3.70 6.16 15.43
C PRO A 59 2.56 5.50 16.22
N ASP A 60 2.72 5.41 17.54
CA ASP A 60 1.79 4.72 18.45
C ASP A 60 0.40 5.38 18.52
N GLU A 61 0.31 6.66 18.17
CA GLU A 61 -0.94 7.42 18.16
C GLU A 61 -1.81 7.17 16.92
N LEU A 62 -1.32 6.42 15.93
CA LEU A 62 -2.12 6.05 14.77
C LEU A 62 -3.11 4.95 15.15
N ASP A 63 -4.40 5.22 14.96
CA ASP A 63 -5.47 4.23 15.11
C ASP A 63 -5.49 3.25 13.92
N VAL A 64 -4.51 2.35 13.91
CA VAL A 64 -4.24 1.35 12.86
C VAL A 64 -3.76 0.04 13.48
N GLY A 65 -4.05 -1.08 12.82
CA GLY A 65 -3.46 -2.38 13.17
C GLY A 65 -1.99 -2.44 12.75
N LEU A 66 -1.18 -3.17 13.51
CA LEU A 66 0.22 -3.42 13.17
C LEU A 66 0.44 -4.89 12.88
N VAL A 67 1.02 -5.19 11.71
CA VAL A 67 1.37 -6.55 11.29
C VAL A 67 2.86 -6.61 11.01
N VAL A 68 3.60 -7.21 11.95
CA VAL A 68 5.03 -7.47 11.80
C VAL A 68 5.23 -8.72 10.93
N THR A 69 6.07 -8.60 9.91
CA THR A 69 6.31 -9.63 8.90
C THR A 69 7.78 -9.78 8.57
N GLU A 70 8.12 -10.92 7.97
CA GLU A 70 9.46 -11.16 7.45
C GLU A 70 9.82 -10.16 6.33
N PRO A 71 11.11 -9.82 6.17
CA PRO A 71 11.57 -8.94 5.11
C PRO A 71 11.17 -9.44 3.72
N GLY A 72 10.65 -8.52 2.91
CA GLY A 72 10.31 -8.77 1.51
C GLY A 72 8.91 -8.30 1.18
N LEU A 73 8.82 -7.25 0.35
CA LEU A 73 7.55 -6.60 0.03
C LEU A 73 6.52 -7.56 -0.57
N ASN A 74 6.93 -8.39 -1.54
CA ASN A 74 6.01 -9.35 -2.17
C ASN A 74 5.61 -10.47 -1.22
N VAL A 75 6.55 -11.00 -0.44
CA VAL A 75 6.30 -12.10 0.48
C VAL A 75 5.32 -11.66 1.56
N SER A 76 5.62 -10.54 2.23
CA SER A 76 4.77 -9.99 3.29
C SER A 76 3.34 -9.69 2.81
N ILE A 77 3.17 -9.02 1.66
CA ILE A 77 1.84 -8.70 1.14
C ILE A 77 1.08 -9.98 0.74
N ASN A 78 1.72 -10.91 0.03
CA ASN A 78 1.06 -12.15 -0.38
C ASN A 78 0.63 -12.99 0.83
N SER A 79 1.51 -13.14 1.84
CA SER A 79 1.17 -13.81 3.10
C SER A 79 0.03 -13.12 3.85
N TYR A 80 0.03 -11.79 3.89
CA TYR A 80 -1.07 -11.02 4.49
C TYR A 80 -2.39 -11.30 3.77
N MET A 81 -2.43 -11.22 2.43
CA MET A 81 -3.65 -11.42 1.64
C MET A 81 -4.28 -12.81 1.81
N GLN A 82 -3.49 -13.85 2.07
CA GLN A 82 -4.01 -15.20 2.33
C GLN A 82 -4.84 -15.31 3.61
N ASN A 83 -4.72 -14.34 4.53
CA ASN A 83 -5.44 -14.31 5.80
C ASN A 83 -6.62 -13.32 5.80
N VAL A 84 -7.01 -12.82 4.63
CA VAL A 84 -8.05 -11.79 4.50
C VAL A 84 -9.21 -12.27 3.63
N ASP A 85 -10.44 -12.14 4.13
CA ASP A 85 -11.68 -12.54 3.45
C ASP A 85 -12.56 -11.35 3.01
N GLU A 86 -11.97 -10.17 2.82
CA GLU A 86 -12.68 -8.97 2.38
C GLU A 86 -11.88 -8.14 1.35
N PRO A 87 -12.54 -7.26 0.56
CA PRO A 87 -11.83 -6.41 -0.39
C PRO A 87 -10.72 -5.60 0.29
N THR A 88 -9.53 -5.64 -0.31
CA THR A 88 -8.29 -5.12 0.27
C THR A 88 -7.64 -4.11 -0.66
N MET A 89 -7.32 -2.94 -0.14
CA MET A 89 -6.55 -1.91 -0.81
C MET A 89 -5.11 -1.92 -0.29
N ILE A 90 -4.16 -2.27 -1.15
CA ILE A 90 -2.74 -2.06 -0.88
C ILE A 90 -2.41 -0.64 -1.34
N ILE A 91 -1.97 0.21 -0.42
CA ILE A 91 -1.63 1.62 -0.70
C ILE A 91 -0.23 1.91 -0.16
N MET A 92 0.64 2.44 -1.01
CA MET A 92 2.01 2.76 -0.60
C MET A 92 2.03 3.94 0.38
N ALA A 93 2.90 3.89 1.40
CA ALA A 93 3.00 4.92 2.44
C ALA A 93 3.51 6.28 1.95
N ASP A 94 4.07 6.36 0.74
CA ASP A 94 4.73 7.55 0.19
C ASP A 94 3.86 8.32 -0.81
N LEU A 95 2.57 8.39 -0.53
CA LEU A 95 1.58 9.08 -1.36
C LEU A 95 0.93 10.26 -0.61
N PRO A 96 1.71 11.27 -0.16
CA PRO A 96 1.18 12.39 0.64
C PRO A 96 0.12 13.23 -0.09
N LEU A 97 0.03 13.11 -1.42
CA LEU A 97 -0.97 13.79 -2.23
C LEU A 97 -2.27 13.00 -2.42
N VAL A 98 -2.37 11.79 -1.84
CA VAL A 98 -3.63 11.04 -1.85
C VAL A 98 -4.67 11.81 -1.05
N ARG A 99 -5.93 11.72 -1.47
CA ARG A 99 -7.06 12.41 -0.83
C ARG A 99 -8.18 11.40 -0.64
N SER A 100 -9.04 11.67 0.32
CA SER A 100 -10.23 10.83 0.57
C SER A 100 -11.12 10.68 -0.66
N SER A 101 -11.24 11.71 -1.51
CA SER A 101 -11.98 11.64 -2.77
C SER A 101 -11.37 10.66 -3.78
N HIS A 102 -10.03 10.55 -3.84
CA HIS A 102 -9.35 9.56 -4.67
C HIS A 102 -9.68 8.14 -4.19
N ILE A 103 -9.60 7.92 -2.88
CA ILE A 103 -9.89 6.62 -2.26
C ILE A 103 -11.35 6.22 -2.50
N LYS A 104 -12.31 7.12 -2.25
CA LYS A 104 -13.74 6.87 -2.53
C LYS A 104 -13.99 6.53 -3.99
N LYS A 105 -13.31 7.22 -4.92
CA LYS A 105 -13.40 6.93 -6.36
C LYS A 105 -12.85 5.54 -6.68
N ILE A 106 -11.71 5.15 -6.12
CA ILE A 106 -11.13 3.80 -6.31
C ILE A 106 -12.11 2.72 -5.85
N ILE A 107 -12.74 2.92 -4.68
CA ILE A 107 -13.68 1.97 -4.10
C ILE A 107 -14.96 1.82 -4.94
N SER A 108 -15.37 2.90 -5.63
CA SER A 108 -16.60 2.93 -6.45
C SER A 108 -16.51 2.14 -7.76
N TYR A 109 -15.31 1.83 -8.24
CA TYR A 109 -15.11 1.06 -9.46
C TYR A 109 -15.59 -0.38 -9.28
N PRO A 110 -16.48 -0.91 -10.15
CA PRO A 110 -17.04 -2.25 -10.01
C PRO A 110 -16.05 -3.38 -10.33
N GLU A 111 -14.92 -3.07 -10.97
CA GLU A 111 -13.93 -4.04 -11.42
C GLU A 111 -13.31 -4.84 -10.25
N ASP A 112 -12.89 -6.07 -10.56
CA ASP A 112 -12.30 -7.00 -9.59
C ASP A 112 -10.96 -6.49 -9.05
N VAL A 113 -10.20 -5.81 -9.92
CA VAL A 113 -8.91 -5.22 -9.60
C VAL A 113 -8.83 -3.80 -10.16
N VAL A 114 -8.45 -2.84 -9.32
CA VAL A 114 -8.17 -1.45 -9.72
C VAL A 114 -6.70 -1.14 -9.47
N ILE A 115 -5.98 -0.71 -10.49
CA ILE A 115 -4.52 -0.51 -10.43
C ILE A 115 -4.18 0.95 -10.73
N LEU A 116 -3.56 1.63 -9.77
CA LEU A 116 -3.06 2.98 -9.98
C LEU A 116 -1.55 2.94 -10.21
N PRO A 117 -1.08 3.36 -11.39
CA PRO A 117 0.34 3.35 -11.70
C PRO A 117 1.11 4.36 -10.85
N GLY A 118 2.34 3.99 -10.52
CA GLY A 118 3.36 4.87 -9.99
C GLY A 118 4.32 5.36 -11.07
N LYS A 119 5.12 6.37 -10.73
CA LYS A 119 6.16 6.88 -11.62
C LYS A 119 7.15 5.75 -11.98
N GLY A 120 7.46 5.61 -13.27
CA GLY A 120 8.44 4.61 -13.75
C GLY A 120 7.93 3.17 -13.82
N GLY A 121 6.61 2.96 -13.92
CA GLY A 121 6.02 1.62 -14.09
C GLY A 121 5.75 0.86 -12.78
N GLY A 122 5.89 1.55 -11.64
CA GLY A 122 5.49 1.05 -10.33
C GLY A 122 3.97 0.95 -10.17
N THR A 123 3.52 0.39 -9.03
CA THR A 123 2.11 0.38 -8.62
C THR A 123 1.99 1.17 -7.31
N ASN A 124 1.23 2.26 -7.32
CA ASN A 124 1.03 3.11 -6.14
C ASN A 124 -0.14 2.61 -5.28
N ILE A 125 -1.23 2.20 -5.91
CA ILE A 125 -2.41 1.65 -5.23
C ILE A 125 -2.89 0.44 -6.01
N LEU A 126 -3.24 -0.62 -5.29
CA LEU A 126 -3.83 -1.83 -5.85
C LEU A 126 -5.04 -2.20 -5.00
N PHE A 127 -6.23 -2.15 -5.57
CA PHE A 127 -7.46 -2.53 -4.88
C PHE A 127 -8.01 -3.82 -5.46
N ILE A 128 -8.22 -4.83 -4.61
CA ILE A 128 -8.53 -6.20 -5.00
C ILE A 128 -9.80 -6.65 -4.27
N ARG A 129 -10.81 -7.12 -5.02
CA ARG A 129 -12.08 -7.60 -4.45
C ARG A 129 -11.94 -8.94 -3.72
N GLN A 130 -11.10 -9.83 -4.25
CA GLN A 130 -10.85 -11.19 -3.73
C GLN A 130 -9.35 -11.40 -3.51
N PRO A 131 -8.79 -10.95 -2.36
CA PRO A 131 -7.34 -10.93 -2.13
C PRO A 131 -6.70 -12.33 -2.16
N LYS A 132 -7.40 -13.38 -1.69
CA LYS A 132 -6.87 -14.76 -1.67
C LYS A 132 -6.57 -15.34 -3.06
N GLU A 133 -7.28 -14.85 -4.07
CA GLU A 133 -7.15 -15.29 -5.46
C GLU A 133 -6.11 -14.49 -6.25
N PHE A 134 -5.51 -13.46 -5.65
CA PHE A 134 -4.56 -12.57 -6.31
C PHE A 134 -3.17 -12.71 -5.72
N THR A 135 -2.14 -12.69 -6.56
CA THR A 135 -0.73 -12.65 -6.14
C THR A 135 -0.10 -11.36 -6.62
N VAL A 136 0.52 -10.59 -5.72
CA VAL A 136 1.21 -9.35 -6.08
C VAL A 136 2.66 -9.61 -6.50
N LYS A 137 3.16 -8.70 -7.35
CA LYS A 137 4.52 -8.68 -7.87
C LYS A 137 5.00 -7.23 -8.02
N TYR A 138 5.31 -6.61 -6.89
CA TYR A 138 6.01 -5.33 -6.78
C TYR A 138 7.49 -5.45 -7.17
N ASN A 139 8.10 -4.28 -7.41
CA ASN A 139 9.41 -4.05 -8.04
C ASN A 139 9.39 -4.23 -9.57
N GLY A 140 10.39 -3.65 -10.25
CA GLY A 140 10.42 -3.59 -11.72
C GLY A 140 9.19 -2.90 -12.31
N CYS A 141 8.69 -3.42 -13.43
CA CYS A 141 7.48 -2.93 -14.11
C CYS A 141 6.18 -3.49 -13.48
N SER A 142 6.03 -3.35 -12.15
CA SER A 142 4.92 -3.96 -11.39
C SER A 142 3.53 -3.62 -11.92
N PHE A 143 3.31 -2.44 -12.51
CA PHE A 143 2.02 -2.10 -13.11
C PHE A 143 1.65 -3.07 -14.23
N ILE A 144 2.61 -3.37 -15.13
CA ILE A 144 2.39 -4.30 -16.25
C ILE A 144 2.18 -5.70 -15.69
N SER A 145 3.02 -6.14 -14.74
CA SER A 145 2.89 -7.45 -14.12
C SER A 145 1.54 -7.64 -13.43
N HIS A 146 1.04 -6.67 -12.68
CA HIS A 146 -0.29 -6.77 -12.06
C HIS A 146 -1.41 -6.76 -13.10
N CYS A 147 -1.28 -6.02 -14.21
CA CYS A 147 -2.22 -6.09 -15.33
C CYS A 147 -2.26 -7.49 -15.96
N GLU A 148 -1.09 -8.11 -16.19
CA GLU A 148 -0.96 -9.46 -16.74
C GLU A 148 -1.58 -10.50 -15.81
N ILE A 149 -1.23 -10.47 -14.51
CA ILE A 149 -1.80 -11.36 -13.50
C ILE A 149 -3.33 -11.26 -13.46
N THR A 150 -3.88 -10.04 -13.52
CA THR A 150 -5.33 -9.83 -13.52
C THR A 150 -5.99 -10.49 -14.74
N LYS A 151 -5.39 -10.35 -15.93
CA LYS A 151 -5.89 -10.96 -17.17
C LYS A 151 -5.78 -12.49 -17.15
N GLU A 152 -4.66 -13.03 -16.66
CA GLU A 152 -4.45 -14.48 -16.53
C GLU A 152 -5.47 -15.13 -15.61
N LEU A 153 -5.90 -14.43 -14.56
CA LEU A 153 -6.96 -14.86 -13.65
C LEU A 153 -8.39 -14.68 -14.24
N GLY A 154 -8.52 -14.10 -15.44
CA GLY A 154 -9.81 -13.80 -16.05
C GLY A 154 -10.64 -12.73 -15.30
N LYS A 155 -9.97 -11.90 -14.49
CA LYS A 155 -10.61 -10.86 -13.69
C LYS A 155 -10.72 -9.53 -14.45
N SER A 156 -11.75 -8.74 -14.14
CA SER A 156 -11.92 -7.40 -14.70
C SER A 156 -10.93 -6.40 -14.08
N ILE A 157 -10.46 -5.44 -14.89
CA ILE A 157 -9.39 -4.51 -14.51
C ILE A 157 -9.74 -3.05 -14.82
N ARG A 158 -9.34 -2.14 -13.93
CA ARG A 158 -9.39 -0.70 -14.10
C ARG A 158 -8.05 0.00 -13.89
#